data_AF-A0A1Q7HCE3-F1
#
_entry.id   AF-A0A1Q7HCE3-F1
#
_cell.length_a   1.000
_cell.length_b   1.000
_cell.length_c   1.000
_cell.angle_alpha   90.00
_cell.angle_beta   90.00
_cell.angle_gamma   90.00
#
_symmetry.space_group_name_H-M   'P 1'
#
loop_
_entity.id
_entity.type
_entity.pdbx_description
1 polymer ?
#
loop_
_entity_poly.entity_id
_entity_poly.type
_entity_poly.pdbx_seq_one_letter_code
_entity_poly.pdbx_strand_id
1 'polypeptide(L)'
;MLLTIAALGMFSYGMYEVVWAAVDLIRGARLELWAELGLIVFGLLLGLAAAFVRVRLPGGLAFAIGAMLGLQALAVHDAAHLDAGLTPQIGRGILAAVLVSLAYVGKATAEHAETADRRT
;
A
#
# COMPACT_ATOMS: atom_id res chain seq x y z
N MET A 1 -15.42 4.74 9.04
CA MET A 1 -14.52 5.72 8.38
C MET A 1 -13.09 5.21 8.20
N LEU A 2 -12.48 4.53 9.18
CA LEU A 2 -11.08 4.08 9.06
C LEU A 2 -10.78 3.03 7.99
N LEU A 3 -11.67 2.05 7.80
CA LEU A 3 -11.52 1.08 6.71
C LEU A 3 -11.48 1.78 5.33
N THR A 4 -12.18 2.91 5.21
CA THR A 4 -12.14 3.78 4.03
C THR A 4 -10.79 4.46 3.90
N ILE A 5 -10.23 5.01 4.99
CA ILE A 5 -8.92 5.68 4.97
C ILE A 5 -7.81 4.67 4.61
N ALA A 6 -7.82 3.49 5.21
CA ALA A 6 -6.85 2.43 4.90
C ALA A 6 -6.97 1.94 3.45
N ALA A 7 -8.20 1.73 2.95
CA ALA A 7 -8.45 1.38 1.56
C ALA A 7 -8.00 2.49 0.60
N LEU A 8 -8.26 3.75 0.96
CA LEU A 8 -7.85 4.90 0.15
C LEU A 8 -6.32 5.02 0.13
N GLY A 9 -5.64 4.75 1.24
CA GLY A 9 -4.17 4.71 1.32
C GLY A 9 -3.57 3.60 0.45
N MET A 10 -4.11 2.38 0.55
CA MET A 10 -3.69 1.25 -0.30
C MET A 10 -3.92 1.53 -1.79
N PHE A 11 -5.08 2.09 -2.13
CA PHE A 11 -5.42 2.45 -3.51
C PHE A 11 -4.49 3.56 -4.04
N SER A 12 -4.32 4.64 -3.27
CA SER A 12 -3.49 5.78 -3.67
C SER A 12 -2.03 5.36 -3.86
N TYR A 13 -1.50 4.53 -2.95
CA TYR A 13 -0.13 4.03 -3.06
C TYR A 13 0.05 3.10 -4.26
N GLY A 14 -0.87 2.16 -4.48
CA GLY A 14 -0.84 1.28 -5.65
C GLY A 14 -0.90 2.07 -6.97
N MET A 15 -1.77 3.08 -7.05
CA MET A 15 -1.88 3.94 -8.23
C MET A 15 -0.66 4.84 -8.44
N TYR A 16 -0.05 5.34 -7.35
CA TYR A 16 1.19 6.12 -7.43
C TYR A 16 2.31 5.31 -8.09
N GLU A 17 2.54 4.07 -7.64
CA GLU A 17 3.59 3.20 -8.22
C GLU A 17 3.28 2.85 -9.68
N VAL A 18 2.01 2.60 -10.04
CA VAL A 18 1.59 2.36 -11.43
C VAL A 18 1.89 3.56 -12.32
N VAL A 19 1.52 4.77 -11.89
CA VAL A 19 1.74 5.99 -12.67
C VAL A 19 3.23 6.28 -12.80
N TRP A 20 4.00 6.10 -11.73
CA TRP A 20 5.44 6.31 -11.76
C TRP A 20 6.14 5.34 -12.72
N ALA A 21 5.86 4.04 -12.60
CA ALA A 21 6.41 3.03 -13.51
C ALA A 21 5.97 3.25 -14.97
N ALA A 22 4.74 3.71 -15.21
CA ALA A 22 4.29 4.07 -16.56
C ALA A 22 5.04 5.29 -17.13
N VAL A 23 5.35 6.29 -16.30
CA VAL A 23 6.14 7.45 -16.69
C VAL A 23 7.57 7.04 -17.04
N ASP A 24 8.20 6.17 -16.23
CA ASP A 24 9.55 5.66 -16.51
C ASP A 24 9.61 4.86 -17.81
N LEU A 25 8.59 4.02 -18.07
CA LEU A 25 8.47 3.26 -19.31
C LEU A 25 8.36 4.17 -20.55
N ILE A 26 7.58 5.26 -20.47
CA ILE A 26 7.39 6.22 -21.57
C ILE A 26 8.66 7.06 -21.78
N ARG A 27 9.33 7.48 -20.70
CA ARG A 27 10.55 8.28 -20.76
C ARG A 27 11.76 7.47 -21.21
N GLY A 28 11.64 6.16 -21.27
CA GLY A 28 12.76 5.28 -21.63
C GLY A 28 13.89 5.33 -20.60
N ALA A 29 13.60 5.75 -19.36
CA ALA A 29 14.54 5.80 -18.24
C ALA A 29 14.81 4.39 -17.66
N ARG A 30 14.79 3.38 -18.54
CA ARG A 30 14.65 1.97 -18.24
C ARG A 30 15.81 1.45 -17.41
N LEU A 31 15.48 0.88 -16.25
CA LEU A 31 16.38 0.01 -15.50
C LEU A 31 16.22 -1.43 -15.97
N GLU A 32 15.03 -2.01 -15.80
CA GLU A 32 14.66 -3.34 -16.30
C GLU A 32 13.14 -3.41 -16.57
N LEU A 33 12.75 -3.80 -17.79
CA LEU A 33 11.34 -3.89 -18.22
C LEU A 33 10.48 -4.73 -17.26
N TRP A 34 11.04 -5.83 -16.77
CA TRP A 34 10.35 -6.77 -15.89
C TRP A 34 10.03 -6.17 -14.53
N ALA A 35 10.90 -5.30 -14.02
CA ALA A 35 10.68 -4.63 -12.74
C ALA A 35 9.56 -3.59 -12.84
N GLU A 36 9.58 -2.76 -13.89
CA GLU A 36 8.53 -1.79 -14.16
C GLU A 36 7.16 -2.45 -14.39
N LEU A 37 7.12 -3.55 -15.16
CA LEU A 37 5.90 -4.35 -15.33
C LEU A 37 5.41 -4.93 -13.99
N GLY A 38 6.33 -5.41 -13.16
CA GLY A 38 6.03 -5.90 -11.83
C GLY A 38 5.39 -4.82 -10.95
N LEU A 39 5.96 -3.61 -10.93
CA LEU A 39 5.41 -2.47 -10.17
C LEU A 39 3.99 -2.13 -10.62
N ILE A 40 3.74 -2.10 -11.92
CA ILE A 40 2.40 -1.87 -12.48
C ILE A 40 1.43 -2.97 -12.02
N VAL A 41 1.81 -4.24 -12.18
CA VAL A 41 0.96 -5.38 -11.82
C VAL A 41 0.65 -5.38 -10.32
N PHE A 42 1.65 -5.28 -9.46
CA PHE A 42 1.45 -5.30 -8.01
C PHE A 42 0.73 -4.03 -7.50
N GLY A 43 0.95 -2.88 -8.12
CA GLY A 43 0.23 -1.65 -7.80
C GLY A 43 -1.27 -1.75 -8.13
N LEU A 44 -1.62 -2.34 -9.29
CA LEU A 44 -3.01 -2.63 -9.65
C LEU A 44 -3.64 -3.67 -8.72
N LEU A 45 -2.90 -4.74 -8.37
CA LEU A 45 -3.37 -5.75 -7.42
C LEU A 45 -3.62 -5.13 -6.04
N LEU A 46 -2.76 -4.21 -5.58
CA LEU A 46 -2.98 -3.50 -4.31
C LEU A 46 -4.20 -2.57 -4.38
N GLY A 47 -4.41 -1.90 -5.51
CA GLY A 47 -5.62 -1.12 -5.77
C GLY A 47 -6.90 -1.98 -5.73
N LEU A 48 -6.86 -3.18 -6.32
CA LEU A 48 -7.96 -4.14 -6.25
C LEU A 48 -8.14 -4.69 -4.82
N ALA A 49 -7.05 -4.94 -4.10
CA ALA A 49 -7.06 -5.39 -2.73
C ALA A 49 -7.74 -4.37 -1.80
N ALA A 50 -7.56 -3.07 -2.06
CA ALA A 50 -8.26 -2.02 -1.33
C ALA A 50 -9.79 -2.18 -1.41
N ALA A 51 -10.32 -2.55 -2.58
CA ALA A 51 -11.74 -2.86 -2.73
C ALA A 51 -12.13 -4.10 -1.92
N PHE A 52 -11.37 -5.20 -1.99
CA PHE A 52 -11.65 -6.43 -1.23
C PHE A 52 -11.63 -6.22 0.29
N VAL A 53 -10.66 -5.46 0.80
CA VAL A 53 -10.61 -5.07 2.21
C VAL A 53 -11.82 -4.22 2.57
N ARG A 54 -12.26 -3.33 1.67
CA ARG A 54 -13.43 -2.46 1.91
C ARG A 54 -14.74 -3.22 2.04
N VAL A 55 -14.95 -4.26 1.23
CA VAL A 55 -16.11 -5.18 1.34
C VAL A 55 -15.90 -6.31 2.35
N ARG A 56 -14.78 -6.32 3.08
CA ARG A 56 -14.45 -7.33 4.11
C ARG A 56 -14.47 -8.76 3.56
N LEU A 57 -14.02 -8.91 2.31
CA LEU A 57 -14.00 -10.19 1.61
C LEU A 57 -13.00 -11.13 2.33
N PRO A 58 -13.39 -12.39 2.64
CA PRO A 58 -12.49 -13.34 3.29
C PRO A 58 -11.24 -13.55 2.43
N GLY A 59 -10.06 -13.41 3.03
CA GLY A 59 -8.77 -13.45 2.32
C GLY A 59 -8.33 -12.15 1.66
N GLY A 60 -9.18 -11.10 1.61
CA GLY A 60 -8.83 -9.82 1.02
C GLY A 60 -7.64 -9.12 1.69
N LEU A 61 -7.50 -9.29 3.01
CA LEU A 61 -6.33 -8.78 3.75
C LEU A 61 -5.05 -9.54 3.39
N ALA A 62 -5.10 -10.86 3.27
CA ALA A 62 -3.95 -11.67 2.88
C ALA A 62 -3.50 -11.31 1.45
N PHE A 63 -4.47 -11.09 0.55
CA PHE A 63 -4.21 -10.60 -0.80
C PHE A 63 -3.56 -9.21 -0.80
N ALA A 64 -4.04 -8.28 0.03
CA ALA A 64 -3.44 -6.95 0.18
C ALA A 64 -1.98 -7.04 0.67
N ILE A 65 -1.71 -7.89 1.66
CA ILE A 65 -0.35 -8.10 2.18
C ILE A 65 0.54 -8.69 1.09
N GLY A 66 0.08 -9.70 0.36
CA GLY A 66 0.85 -10.29 -0.74
C GLY A 66 1.17 -9.28 -1.83
N ALA A 67 0.19 -8.47 -2.24
CA ALA A 67 0.39 -7.42 -3.22
C ALA A 67 1.42 -6.37 -2.74
N MET A 68 1.33 -5.97 -1.48
CA MET A 68 2.24 -5.00 -0.88
C MET A 68 3.67 -5.54 -0.74
N LEU A 69 3.83 -6.82 -0.38
CA LEU A 69 5.15 -7.47 -0.30
C LEU A 69 5.80 -7.60 -1.68
N GLY A 70 5.04 -7.98 -2.72
CA GLY A 70 5.54 -8.02 -4.09
C GLY A 70 5.99 -6.64 -4.58
N LEU A 71 5.19 -5.61 -4.30
CA LEU A 71 5.52 -4.23 -4.63
C LEU A 71 6.81 -3.77 -3.92
N GLN A 72 6.99 -4.12 -2.65
CA GLN A 72 8.23 -3.79 -1.93
C GLN A 72 9.45 -4.57 -2.41
N ALA A 73 9.31 -5.84 -2.75
CA ALA A 73 10.44 -6.61 -3.27
C ALA A 73 11.03 -5.96 -4.54
N LEU A 74 10.15 -5.53 -5.45
CA LEU A 74 10.53 -4.83 -6.68
C LEU A 74 11.06 -3.43 -6.41
N ALA A 75 10.41 -2.67 -5.54
CA ALA A 75 10.86 -1.33 -5.19
C ALA A 75 12.24 -1.33 -4.51
N VAL A 76 12.59 -2.38 -3.77
CA VAL A 76 13.93 -2.58 -3.19
C VAL A 76 14.93 -2.99 -4.27
N HIS A 77 14.55 -3.88 -5.19
CA HIS A 77 15.37 -4.27 -6.34
C HIS A 77 15.77 -3.04 -7.17
N ASP A 78 14.81 -2.20 -7.55
CA ASP A 78 15.07 -1.00 -8.33
C ASP A 78 15.92 0.02 -7.56
N ALA A 79 15.67 0.21 -6.27
CA ALA A 79 16.47 1.11 -5.44
C ALA A 79 17.93 0.66 -5.30
N ALA A 80 18.17 -0.66 -5.22
CA ALA A 80 19.51 -1.23 -5.21
C ALA A 80 20.19 -1.07 -6.57
N HIS A 81 19.44 -1.22 -7.66
CA HIS A 81 19.96 -1.06 -9.02
C HIS A 81 20.28 0.40 -9.36
N LEU A 82 19.55 1.35 -8.77
CA LEU A 82 19.72 2.79 -8.96
C LEU A 82 20.73 3.46 -8.04
N ASP A 83 21.35 2.72 -7.11
CA ASP A 83 22.12 3.30 -6.00
C ASP A 83 21.35 4.41 -5.24
N ALA A 84 20.02 4.31 -5.21
CA ALA A 84 19.14 5.32 -4.61
C ALA A 84 19.23 5.34 -3.07
N GLY A 85 19.99 4.40 -2.48
CA GLY A 85 20.17 4.25 -1.04
C GLY A 85 18.89 3.85 -0.31
N LEU A 86 18.87 4.08 1.00
CA LEU A 86 17.75 3.71 1.87
C LEU A 86 16.61 4.75 1.90
N THR A 87 16.82 5.93 1.34
CA THR A 87 15.86 7.06 1.40
C THR A 87 14.44 6.68 0.94
N PRO A 88 14.24 5.96 -0.18
CA PRO A 88 12.90 5.56 -0.61
C PRO A 88 12.24 4.56 0.35
N GLN A 89 13.05 3.68 0.96
CA GLN A 89 12.54 2.69 1.93
C GLN A 89 12.16 3.34 3.26
N ILE A 90 12.92 4.34 3.71
CA ILE A 90 12.60 5.11 4.92
C ILE A 90 11.26 5.84 4.74
N GLY A 91 11.05 6.49 3.58
CA GLY A 91 9.77 7.15 3.28
C GLY A 91 8.58 6.19 3.33
N ARG A 92 8.72 5.01 2.73
CA ARG A 92 7.70 3.95 2.76
C ARG A 92 7.47 3.39 4.17
N GLY A 93 8.54 3.24 4.96
CA GLY A 93 8.47 2.83 6.36
C GLY A 93 7.73 3.83 7.24
N ILE A 94 7.99 5.14 7.07
CA ILE A 94 7.28 6.21 7.76
C ILE A 94 5.79 6.19 7.40
N LEU A 95 5.46 6.08 6.10
CA LEU A 95 4.07 5.99 5.65
C LEU A 95 3.35 4.78 6.27
N ALA A 96 4.00 3.62 6.29
CA ALA A 96 3.46 2.42 6.92
C ALA A 96 3.21 2.63 8.42
N ALA A 97 4.16 3.23 9.15
CA ALA A 97 4.00 3.54 10.57
C ALA A 97 2.80 4.46 10.82
N VAL A 98 2.65 5.52 10.02
CA VAL A 98 1.51 6.45 10.10
C VAL A 98 0.19 5.73 9.88
N LEU A 99 0.09 4.88 8.86
CA LEU A 99 -1.13 4.12 8.56
C LEU A 99 -1.48 3.13 9.68
N VAL A 100 -0.48 2.46 10.26
CA VAL A 100 -0.67 1.55 11.40
C VAL A 100 -1.13 2.33 12.64
N SER A 101 -0.52 3.46 12.95
CA SER A 101 -0.94 4.32 14.07
C SER A 101 -2.37 4.81 13.91
N LEU A 102 -2.75 5.27 12.71
CA LEU A 102 -4.12 5.67 12.41
C LEU A 102 -5.08 4.49 12.61
N ALA A 103 -4.75 3.31 12.07
CA ALA A 103 -5.57 2.11 12.22
C ALA A 103 -5.76 1.70 13.71
N TYR A 104 -4.70 1.77 14.51
CA TYR A 104 -4.73 1.47 15.94
C TYR A 104 -5.62 2.45 16.71
N VAL A 105 -5.41 3.76 16.51
CA VAL A 105 -6.21 4.81 17.17
C VAL A 105 -7.69 4.63 16.83
N GLY A 106 -8.00 4.36 15.56
CA GLY A 106 -9.38 4.16 15.15
C GLY A 106 -10.05 2.92 15.72
N LYS A 107 -9.30 1.83 15.95
CA LYS A 107 -9.81 0.65 16.66
C LYS A 107 -10.14 1.02 18.11
N ALA A 108 -9.24 1.71 18.80
CA ALA A 108 -9.45 2.13 20.19
C ALA A 108 -10.67 3.06 20.35
N THR A 109 -10.87 4.00 19.41
CA THR A 109 -12.06 4.87 19.42
C THR A 109 -13.36 4.10 19.21
N ALA A 110 -13.36 3.10 18.32
CA ALA A 110 -14.55 2.28 18.06
C ALA A 110 -14.93 1.42 19.27
N GLU A 111 -13.93 0.80 19.94
CA GLU A 111 -14.16 0.02 21.16
C GLU A 111 -14.72 0.89 22.30
N HIS A 112 -14.21 2.11 22.46
CA HIS A 112 -14.74 3.04 23.46
C HIS A 112 -16.20 3.45 23.20
N ALA A 113 -16.57 3.71 21.94
CA ALA A 113 -17.95 4.04 21.58
C ALA A 113 -18.93 2.88 21.87
N GLU A 114 -18.54 1.64 21.56
CA GLU A 114 -19.35 0.45 21.83
C GLU A 114 -19.53 0.21 23.35
N THR A 115 -18.49 0.43 24.15
CA THR A 115 -18.60 0.31 25.61
C THR A 115 -19.44 1.39 26.27
N ALA A 116 -19.56 2.57 25.65
CA ALA A 116 -20.42 3.65 26.14
C ALA A 116 -21.90 3.38 25.86
N ASP A 117 -22.22 2.89 24.66
CA ASP A 117 -23.58 2.51 24.24
C ASP A 117 -24.16 1.36 25.08
N ARG A 118 -23.34 0.36 25.45
CA ARG A 118 -23.78 -0.73 26.34
C ARG A 118 -24.10 -0.33 27.78
N ARG A 119 -23.73 0.89 28.22
CA ARG A 119 -23.95 1.38 29.59
C ARG A 119 -25.17 2.30 29.71
N THR A 120 -25.79 2.68 28.60
CA THR A 120 -27.03 3.48 28.54
C THR A 120 -28.22 2.60 28.22
#